data_AF-A0A931UP74-F1
#
_entry.id   AF-A0A931UP74-F1
#
_cell.length_a   1.000
_cell.length_b   1.000
_cell.length_c   1.000
_cell.angle_alpha   90.00
_cell.angle_beta   90.00
_cell.angle_gamma   90.00
#
_symmetry.space_group_name_H-M   'P 1'
#
loop_
_entity.id
_entity.type
_entity.pdbx_description
1 polymer ?
#
loop_
_entity_poly.entity_id
_entity_poly.type
_entity_poly.pdbx_seq_one_letter_code
_entity_poly.pdbx_strand_id
1 'polypeptide(L)' 'MAETDPITLEIIDSRLDEVVGEMQEILYHTGYSTIIRESKDASAAITTAAGEVVGQAIRLPLHAGVF' A
#
# COMPACT_ATOMS: atom_id res chain seq x y z
N MET A 1 -6.69 10.49 -23.12
CA MET A 1 -5.69 9.64 -22.43
C MET A 1 -5.10 8.74 -23.48
N ALA A 2 -3.77 8.60 -23.54
CA ALA A 2 -3.16 7.59 -24.39
C ALA A 2 -3.64 6.22 -23.88
N GLU A 3 -4.00 5.32 -24.79
CA GLU A 3 -4.38 3.96 -24.43
C GLU A 3 -3.13 3.26 -23.89
N THR A 4 -3.07 3.05 -22.57
CA THR A 4 -1.97 2.33 -21.94
C THR A 4 -2.07 0.86 -22.33
N ASP A 5 -0.99 0.30 -22.86
CA ASP A 5 -0.88 -1.13 -23.17
C ASP A 5 -1.29 -1.96 -21.93
N PRO A 6 -2.25 -2.91 -22.04
CA PRO A 6 -2.76 -3.68 -20.89
C PRO A 6 -1.69 -4.45 -20.14
N ILE A 7 -0.65 -4.93 -20.83
CA ILE A 7 0.48 -5.64 -20.19
C ILE A 7 1.25 -4.67 -19.30
N THR A 8 1.55 -3.49 -19.81
CA THR A 8 2.22 -2.42 -19.05
C THR A 8 1.40 -1.99 -17.83
N LEU A 9 0.08 -1.84 -17.99
CA LEU A 9 -0.82 -1.50 -16.88
C LEU A 9 -0.76 -2.55 -15.77
N GLU A 10 -0.92 -3.82 -16.12
CA GLU A 10 -0.90 -4.93 -15.15
C GLU A 10 0.45 -5.04 -14.43
N ILE A 11 1.56 -4.84 -15.15
CA ILE A 11 2.89 -4.83 -14.54
C ILE A 11 2.98 -3.70 -13.51
N ILE A 12 2.52 -2.50 -13.84
CA ILE A 12 2.57 -1.36 -12.91
C ILE A 12 1.72 -1.65 -11.68
N ASP A 13 0.50 -2.14 -11.87
CA ASP A 13 -0.44 -2.47 -10.79
C ASP A 13 0.15 -3.52 -9.83
N SER A 14 0.62 -4.65 -10.39
CA SER A 14 1.29 -5.70 -9.61
C SER A 14 2.50 -5.19 -8.83
N ARG A 15 3.30 -4.28 -9.40
CA ARG A 15 4.47 -3.72 -8.71
C ARG A 15 4.10 -2.75 -7.61
N LEU A 16 3.04 -1.95 -7.79
CA LEU A 16 2.56 -1.06 -6.74
C LEU A 16 2.06 -1.87 -5.54
N ASP A 17 1.33 -2.96 -5.79
CA ASP A 17 0.87 -3.89 -4.75
C ASP A 17 2.02 -4.58 -4.01
N GLU A 18 3.05 -5.04 -4.72
CA GLU A 18 4.25 -5.61 -4.11
C GLU A 18 4.97 -4.59 -3.20
N VAL A 19 5.16 -3.37 -3.69
CA VAL A 19 5.87 -2.31 -2.95
C VAL A 19 5.14 -1.94 -1.66
N VAL A 20 3.83 -1.71 -1.70
CA VAL A 20 3.07 -1.39 -0.49
C VAL A 20 3.00 -2.56 0.48
N GLY A 21 2.97 -3.79 -0.02
CA GLY A 21 3.08 -5.01 0.79
C GLY A 21 4.40 -5.08 1.55
N GLU A 22 5.52 -4.84 0.86
CA GLU A 22 6.85 -4.81 1.47
C GLU A 22 6.99 -3.67 2.48
N MET A 23 6.54 -2.46 2.14
CA MET A 23 6.51 -1.31 3.05
C MET A 23 5.78 -1.65 4.36
N GLN A 24 4.63 -2.32 4.26
CA GLN A 24 3.84 -2.69 5.43
C GLN A 24 4.53 -3.75 6.29
N GLU A 25 5.12 -4.78 5.69
CA GLU A 25 5.82 -5.81 6.48
C GLU A 25 7.10 -5.25 7.12
N ILE A 26 7.85 -4.38 6.43
CA ILE A 26 8.97 -3.64 7.04
C ILE A 26 8.48 -2.84 8.25
N LEU A 27 7.38 -2.09 8.10
CA LEU A 27 6.79 -1.29 9.18
C LEU A 27 6.47 -2.15 10.42
N TYR A 28 5.90 -3.34 10.23
CA TYR A 28 5.63 -4.26 11.34
C TYR A 28 6.89 -4.81 11.98
N HIS A 29 7.93 -5.11 11.20
CA HIS A 29 9.17 -5.67 11.73
C HIS A 29 10.05 -4.63 12.44
N THR A 30 10.02 -3.37 12.01
CA THR A 30 10.87 -2.30 12.57
C THR A 30 10.13 -1.38 13.53
N GLY A 31 8.81 -1.53 13.67
CA GLY A 31 7.99 -0.72 14.56
C GLY A 31 8.36 -0.89 16.02
N TYR A 32 8.62 0.22 16.72
CA TYR A 32 8.85 0.20 18.17
C TYR A 32 7.58 -0.14 18.95
N SER A 33 6.43 0.40 18.52
CA SER A 33 5.14 0.22 19.18
C SER A 33 4.63 -1.22 19.04
N THR A 34 4.15 -1.80 20.13
CA THR A 34 3.47 -3.11 20.11
C THR A 34 2.17 -3.06 19.30
N ILE A 35 1.51 -1.89 19.20
CA ILE A 35 0.34 -1.67 18.32
C ILE A 35 0.73 -1.95 16.86
N ILE A 36 1.93 -1.50 16.45
CA ILE A 36 2.43 -1.71 15.08
C ILE A 36 3.02 -3.11 14.94
N ARG A 37 3.93 -3.53 15.82
CA ARG A 37 4.70 -4.78 15.67
C ARG A 37 3.91 -6.05 15.96
N GLU A 38 2.99 -6.01 16.92
CA GLU A 38 2.27 -7.19 17.41
C GLU A 38 0.81 -7.17 16.99
N SER A 39 0.10 -6.07 17.24
CA SER A 39 -1.31 -5.94 16.84
C SER A 39 -1.48 -5.72 15.33
N LYS A 40 -0.42 -5.29 14.63
CA LYS A 40 -0.43 -4.95 13.19
C LYS A 40 -1.51 -3.92 12.84
N ASP A 41 -1.75 -2.99 13.76
CA ASP A 41 -2.67 -1.86 13.58
C ASP A 41 -1.92 -0.69 12.94
N ALA A 42 -1.60 -0.90 11.67
CA ALA A 42 -1.10 0.10 10.74
C ALA A 42 -1.27 -0.44 9.31
N SER A 43 -1.25 0.44 8.32
CA SER A 43 -1.30 0.09 6.90
C SER A 43 -0.38 1.00 6.11
N ALA A 44 -0.03 0.59 4.89
CA ALA A 44 0.83 1.36 4.00
C ALA A 44 0.12 1.61 2.67
N ALA A 45 0.30 2.81 2.12
CA ALA A 45 -0.27 3.19 0.83
C ALA A 45 0.67 4.12 0.08
N ILE A 46 0.55 4.12 -1.25
CA ILE A 46 1.16 5.11 -2.14
C ILE A 46 0.04 5.98 -2.71
N THR A 47 0.27 7.30 -2.71
CA THR A 47 -0.68 8.28 -3.23
C THR A 47 -0.08 9.09 -4.37
N THR A 48 -0.94 9.56 -5.28
CA THR A 48 -0.56 10.57 -6.27
C THR A 48 -0.30 11.91 -5.58
N ALA A 49 0.29 12.87 -6.31
CA ALA A 49 0.44 14.23 -5.82
C ALA A 49 -0.90 14.93 -5.49
N ALA A 50 -2.04 14.39 -5.98
CA ALA A 50 -3.38 14.87 -5.68
C ALA A 50 -4.02 14.17 -4.46
N GLY A 51 -3.33 13.20 -3.86
CA GLY A 51 -3.85 12.42 -2.72
C GLY A 51 -4.67 11.20 -3.12
N GLU A 52 -4.67 10.78 -4.39
CA GLU A 52 -5.40 9.57 -4.81
C GLU A 52 -4.58 8.33 -4.48
N VAL A 53 -5.20 7.33 -3.86
CA VAL A 53 -4.54 6.05 -3.56
C VAL A 53 -4.33 5.24 -4.84
N VAL A 54 -3.08 4.88 -5.12
CA VAL A 54 -2.69 4.08 -6.30
C VAL A 54 -2.15 2.69 -5.95
N GLY A 55 -1.95 2.41 -4.66
CA GLY A 55 -1.58 1.09 -4.14
C GLY A 55 -1.76 1.09 -2.64
N GLN A 56 -2.23 -0.01 -2.07
CA GLN A 56 -2.48 -0.11 -0.63
C GLN A 56 -2.32 -1.54 -0.11
N ALA A 57 -1.62 -1.69 1.02
CA ALA A 57 -1.65 -2.89 1.82
C ALA A 57 -2.59 -2.65 3.01
N ILE A 58 -3.71 -3.39 3.06
CA ILE A 58 -4.73 -3.26 4.11
C ILE A 58 -4.69 -4.48 5.04
N ARG A 59 -4.55 -4.23 6.34
CA ARG A 59 -4.82 -5.24 7.39
C ARG A 59 -6.13 -4.99 8.12
N LEU A 60 -6.47 -3.73 8.33
CA LEU A 60 -7.67 -3.31 9.03
C LEU A 60 -8.65 -2.68 8.03
N PRO A 61 -9.88 -3.21 7.88
CA PRO A 61 -10.86 -2.68 6.93
C PRO A 61 -11.13 -1.17 7.08
N LEU A 62 -10.97 -0.61 8.28
CA LEU A 62 -11.11 0.82 8.55
C LEU A 62 -10.12 1.69 7.76
N HIS A 63 -8.96 1.14 7.38
CA HIS A 63 -7.94 1.85 6.61
C HIS A 63 -8.23 1.88 5.10
N ALA A 64 -9.24 1.14 4.62
CA ALA A 64 -9.56 1.11 3.21
C ALA A 64 -10.10 2.48 2.75
N GLY A 65 -9.35 3.15 1.87
CA GLY A 65 -9.78 4.39 1.20
C GLY A 65 -9.77 5.67 2.04
N VAL A 66 -9.03 5.71 3.16
CA VAL A 66 -8.94 6.89 4.06
C VAL A 66 -7.56 7.57 4.05
N PHE A 67 -6.72 7.29 3.05
CA PHE A 67 -5.37 7.86 2.86
C PHE A 67 -5.38 9.13 2.01
#